data_AF-A0A1Q9NEZ9-F1
#
_entry.id   AF-A0A1Q9NEZ9-F1
#
_cell.length_a   1.000
_cell.length_b   1.000
_cell.length_c   1.000
_cell.angle_alpha   90.00
_cell.angle_beta   90.00
_cell.angle_gamma   90.00
#
_symmetry.space_group_name_H-M   'P 1'
#
loop_
_entity.id
_entity.type
_entity.pdbx_description
1 polymer ?
#
loop_
_entity_poly.entity_id
_entity_poly.type
_entity_poly.pdbx_seq_one_letter_code
_entity_poly.pdbx_strand_id
1 'polypeptide(L)' 'MDFKYLIFGISIIKQGEKSKMVELLVQSKVRAYIKKKGLNTGGDSLEALEKTFKKMLDNASARAKGNDRKTLMARDC' A
#
# COMPACT_ATOMS: atom_id res chain seq x y z
N MET A 1 -37.80 -18.60 14.58
CA MET A 1 -36.77 -17.64 15.03
C MET A 1 -35.67 -17.65 13.99
N ASP A 2 -35.62 -16.61 13.16
CA ASP A 2 -34.85 -16.56 11.92
C ASP A 2 -33.35 -16.39 12.16
N PHE A 3 -32.55 -17.34 11.65
CA PHE A 3 -31.09 -17.30 11.57
C PHE A 3 -30.53 -16.05 10.86
N LYS A 4 -31.38 -15.27 10.16
CA LYS A 4 -31.02 -14.00 9.53
C LYS A 4 -30.49 -12.96 10.53
N TYR A 5 -31.00 -12.93 11.77
CA TYR A 5 -30.56 -11.96 12.78
C TYR A 5 -29.19 -12.29 13.39
N LEU A 6 -28.81 -13.58 13.43
CA LEU A 6 -27.52 -14.02 13.95
C LEU A 6 -26.37 -13.66 12.98
N ILE A 7 -26.62 -13.78 11.68
CA ILE A 7 -25.66 -13.36 10.63
C ILE A 7 -25.52 -11.83 10.59
N PHE A 8 -26.62 -11.09 10.80
CA PHE A 8 -26.57 -9.63 10.88
C PHE A 8 -25.76 -9.14 12.09
N GLY A 9 -25.84 -9.85 13.22
CA GLY A 9 -25.09 -9.53 14.45
C GLY A 9 -23.56 -9.68 14.32
N ILE A 10 -23.07 -10.62 13.52
CA ILE A 10 -21.62 -10.80 13.29
C ILE A 10 -21.04 -9.65 12.44
N SER A 11 -21.85 -9.07 11.54
CA SER A 11 -21.37 -8.00 10.65
C SER A 11 -21.09 -6.66 11.35
N ILE A 12 -21.55 -6.47 12.60
CA ILE A 12 -21.44 -5.18 13.31
C ILE A 12 -20.18 -5.08 14.19
N ILE A 13 -19.44 -6.18 14.40
CA ILE A 13 -18.29 -6.22 15.34
C ILE A 13 -16.96 -5.70 14.72
N LYS A 14 -16.96 -5.18 13.49
CA LYS A 14 -15.74 -4.64 12.86
C LYS A 14 -15.64 -3.11 12.95
N GLN A 15 -15.80 -2.56 14.15
CA GLN A 15 -15.08 -1.32 14.51
C GLN A 15 -13.62 -1.75 14.75
N GLY A 16 -12.57 -1.13 14.23
CA GLY A 16 -12.38 0.13 13.55
C GLY A 16 -10.89 0.41 13.69
N GLU A 17 -10.08 -0.11 12.77
CA GLU A 17 -8.65 0.20 12.73
C GLU A 17 -8.51 1.39 11.78
N LYS A 18 -7.93 2.51 12.25
CA LYS A 18 -7.60 3.64 11.37
C LYS A 18 -6.68 3.10 10.27
N SER A 19 -7.25 2.85 9.11
CA SER A 19 -6.54 2.42 7.91
C SER A 19 -5.43 3.42 7.63
N LYS A 20 -4.18 3.00 7.77
CA LYS A 20 -3.04 3.84 7.38
C LYS A 20 -3.17 4.03 5.88
N MET A 21 -3.48 5.26 5.49
CA MET A 21 -3.76 5.53 4.10
C MET A 21 -2.50 5.39 3.27
N VAL A 22 -2.60 4.59 2.22
CA VAL A 22 -1.54 4.47 1.24
C VAL A 22 -1.54 5.72 0.37
N GLU A 23 -0.46 6.50 0.45
CA GLU A 23 -0.43 7.87 -0.09
C GLU A 23 0.32 7.95 -1.43
N LEU A 24 1.49 7.31 -1.53
CA LEU A 24 2.32 7.39 -2.73
C LEU A 24 1.91 6.43 -3.86
N LEU A 25 1.26 5.33 -3.50
CA LEU A 25 0.89 4.29 -4.47
C LEU A 25 -0.58 4.37 -4.84
N VAL A 26 -0.87 4.37 -6.14
CA VAL A 26 -2.24 4.25 -6.65
C VAL A 26 -2.73 2.82 -6.42
N GLN A 27 -3.48 2.62 -5.33
CA GLN A 27 -3.91 1.30 -4.86
C GLN A 27 -4.60 0.46 -5.93
N SER A 28 -5.45 1.07 -6.76
CA SER A 28 -6.17 0.38 -7.84
C SER A 28 -5.22 -0.22 -8.88
N LYS A 29 -4.16 0.51 -9.25
CA LYS A 29 -3.15 0.04 -10.21
C LYS A 29 -2.31 -1.10 -9.62
N VAL A 30 -1.92 -0.99 -8.35
CA VAL A 30 -1.14 -2.03 -7.66
C VAL A 30 -1.95 -3.31 -7.55
N ARG A 31 -3.21 -3.23 -7.08
CA ARG A 31 -4.12 -4.39 -7.00
C ARG A 31 -4.37 -5.01 -8.37
N ALA A 32 -4.56 -4.20 -9.41
CA ALA A 32 -4.75 -4.71 -10.77
C ALA A 32 -3.50 -5.45 -11.28
N TYR A 33 -2.30 -4.95 -10.98
CA TYR A 33 -1.04 -5.59 -11.34
C TYR A 33 -0.84 -6.92 -10.61
N ILE A 34 -1.15 -6.99 -9.31
CA ILE A 34 -1.09 -8.23 -8.51
C ILE A 34 -2.11 -9.25 -9.05
N LYS A 35 -3.33 -8.82 -9.35
CA LYS A 35 -4.38 -9.68 -9.90
C LYS A 35 -4.01 -10.27 -11.26
N LYS A 36 -3.32 -9.51 -12.13
CA LYS A 36 -2.79 -10.01 -13.40
C LYS A 36 -1.78 -11.17 -13.22
N LYS A 37 -1.17 -11.30 -12.05
CA LYS A 37 -0.28 -12.42 -11.69
C LYS A 37 -1.03 -13.60 -11.03
N GLY A 38 -2.36 -13.58 -11.00
CA GLY A 38 -3.18 -14.61 -10.38
C GLY A 38 -3.20 -14.58 -8.85
N LEU A 39 -2.72 -13.49 -8.23
CA LEU A 39 -2.64 -13.34 -6.78
C LEU A 39 -3.77 -12.44 -6.24
N ASN A 40 -4.22 -12.75 -5.03
CA ASN A 40 -5.06 -11.83 -4.24
C ASN A 40 -4.16 -10.87 -3.46
N THR A 41 -4.68 -9.68 -3.15
CA THR A 41 -3.95 -8.66 -2.36
C THR A 41 -4.41 -8.71 -0.90
N GLY A 42 -3.48 -8.93 0.04
CA GLY A 42 -3.75 -8.85 1.48
C GLY A 42 -4.06 -7.42 1.91
N GLY A 43 -4.78 -7.25 3.03
CA GLY A 43 -5.19 -5.94 3.54
C GLY A 43 -4.01 -5.04 3.91
N ASP A 44 -2.93 -5.64 4.40
CA ASP A 44 -1.67 -5.03 4.84
C ASP A 44 -0.62 -4.87 3.71
N SER A 45 -0.82 -5.57 2.58
CA SER A 45 0.17 -5.67 1.52
C SER A 45 0.50 -4.32 0.89
N LEU A 46 -0.48 -3.43 0.76
CA LEU A 46 -0.26 -2.10 0.17
C LEU A 46 0.55 -1.19 1.09
N GLU A 47 0.34 -1.26 2.40
CA GLU A 47 1.11 -0.49 3.38
C GLU A 47 2.57 -0.93 3.41
N ALA A 48 2.80 -2.25 3.39
CA ALA A 48 4.14 -2.83 3.36
C ALA A 48 4.90 -2.45 2.07
N LEU A 49 4.21 -2.46 0.92
CA LEU A 49 4.76 -2.03 -0.35
C LEU A 49 5.12 -0.54 -0.33
N GLU A 50 4.24 0.32 0.17
CA GLU A 50 4.53 1.75 0.24
C GLU A 50 5.70 2.06 1.17
N LYS A 51 5.80 1.40 2.32
CA LYS A 51 6.94 1.55 3.23
C LYS A 51 8.26 1.21 2.54
N THR A 52 8.26 0.17 1.71
CA THR A 52 9.44 -0.23 0.93
C THR A 52 9.74 0.81 -0.16
N PHE A 53 8.72 1.27 -0.87
CA PHE A 53 8.86 2.29 -1.91
C PHE A 53 9.37 3.63 -1.37
N LYS A 54 8.88 4.07 -0.20
CA LYS A 54 9.39 5.27 0.51
C LYS A 54 10.88 5.17 0.78
N LYS A 55 11.35 4.05 1.34
CA LYS A 55 12.79 3.82 1.57
C LYS A 55 13.61 3.87 0.29
N MET A 56 13.09 3.30 -0.81
CA MET A 56 13.78 3.34 -2.10
C MET A 56 13.89 4.79 -2.63
N LEU A 57 12.82 5.57 -2.53
CA LEU A 57 12.82 6.99 -2.91
C LEU A 57 13.76 7.84 -2.04
N ASP A 58 13.79 7.60 -0.73
CA ASP A 58 14.68 8.32 0.18
C ASP A 58 16.15 8.03 -0.15
N ASN A 59 16.49 6.77 -0.39
CA ASN A 59 17.82 6.35 -0.79
C ASN A 59 18.22 6.96 -2.14
N ALA A 60 17.32 6.94 -3.11
CA ALA A 60 17.57 7.54 -4.42
C ALA A 60 17.76 9.06 -4.32
N SER A 61 16.93 9.73 -3.52
CA SER A 61 17.06 11.17 -3.24
C SER A 61 18.36 11.49 -2.52
N ALA A 62 18.82 10.62 -1.61
CA ALA A 62 20.10 10.77 -0.93
C ALA A 62 21.28 10.66 -1.90
N ARG A 63 21.27 9.71 -2.85
CA ARG A 63 22.29 9.60 -3.92
C ARG A 63 22.29 10.82 -4.83
N ALA A 64 21.11 11.34 -5.19
CA ALA A 64 21.00 12.56 -5.99
C ALA A 64 21.62 13.76 -5.27
N LYS A 65 21.26 13.95 -3.99
CA LYS A 65 21.80 15.02 -3.13
C LYS A 65 23.30 14.88 -2.89
N GLY A 66 23.79 13.67 -2.64
CA GLY A 66 25.22 13.40 -2.43
C GLY A 66 26.09 13.67 -3.67
N ASN A 67 25.46 13.72 -4.85
CA ASN A 67 26.08 14.11 -6.12
C ASN A 67 25.75 15.57 -6.50
N ASP A 68 25.41 16.42 -5.53
CA ASP A 68 25.05 17.84 -5.68
C ASP A 68 23.93 18.12 -6.71
N ARG A 69 23.03 17.16 -6.93
CA ARG A 69 21.92 17.30 -7.85
C ARG A 69 20.60 17.54 -7.13
N LYS A 70 19.84 18.51 -7.65
CA LYS A 70 18.44 18.76 -7.27
C LYS A 70 17.44 17.90 -8.05
N THR A 71 17.91 17.19 -9.08
CA THR A 71 17.09 16.35 -9.96
C THR A 71 17.43 14.89 -9.72
N LEU A 72 16.44 14.11 -9.30
CA LEU A 72 16.53 12.66 -9.22
C LEU A 72 16.53 12.07 -10.63
N MET A 73 17.58 11.33 -10.98
CA MET A 73 17.78 10.74 -12.30
C MET A 73 17.64 9.22 -12.22
N ALA A 74 17.48 8.56 -13.37
CA ALA A 74 17.36 7.10 -13.43
C ALA A 74 18.51 6.36 -12.76
N ARG A 75 19.74 6.91 -12.81
CA ARG A 75 20.93 6.37 -12.14
C ARG A 75 20.89 6.42 -10.60
N ASP A 76 19.95 7.19 -10.04
CA ASP A 76 19.79 7.32 -8.60
C ASP A 76 18.83 6.33 -8.02
N CYS A 77 17.94 5.71 -8.82
CA CYS A 77 16.94 4.76 -8.36
C CYS A 77 17.57 3.41 -7.99
#